data_AF-A0ABD7KU48-F1
#
_entry.id   AF-A0ABD7KU48-F1
#
_cell.length_a   1.000
_cell.length_b   1.000
_cell.length_c   1.000
_cell.angle_alpha   90.00
_cell.angle_beta   90.00
_cell.angle_gamma   90.00
#
_symmetry.space_group_name_H-M   'P 1'
#
loop_
_entity.id
_entity.type
_entity.pdbx_description
1 polymer ?
#
loop_
_entity_poly.entity_id
_entity_poly.type
_entity_poly.pdbx_seq_one_letter_code
_entity_poly.pdbx_strand_id
1 'polypeptide(L)'
;MKIYFSPSEIGFYHESDKQAYLLAGTWPNDLLEISEKWFLYLLEGQQKGKVITVNDYDQPVLVDPPTATKEQLLAEAEAQKEALMNSATAVIEPLKDAVELGMSTDEEEDLLLAWQQYRVLLMRVDTSHAPDIEWPVLPV
;
A
#
# COMPACT_ATOMS: atom_id res chain seq x y z
N MET A 1 -31.62 7.28 16.30
CA MET A 1 -31.64 6.08 15.43
C MET A 1 -30.78 5.02 16.12
N LYS A 2 -31.20 3.75 16.18
CA LYS A 2 -30.39 2.72 16.85
C LYS A 2 -29.34 2.17 15.90
N ILE A 3 -28.10 2.08 16.38
CA ILE A 3 -26.94 1.58 15.66
C ILE A 3 -26.38 0.42 16.46
N TYR A 4 -26.04 -0.64 15.76
CA TYR A 4 -25.44 -1.84 16.30
C TYR A 4 -24.08 -2.07 15.67
N PHE A 5 -23.18 -2.71 16.41
CA PHE A 5 -21.90 -3.19 15.93
C PHE A 5 -21.85 -4.71 16.06
N SER A 6 -21.40 -5.39 15.01
CA SER A 6 -21.08 -6.83 15.04
C SER A 6 -19.58 -7.00 15.21
N PRO A 7 -19.11 -7.56 16.33
CA PRO A 7 -17.69 -7.85 16.57
C PRO A 7 -17.12 -8.87 15.57
N SER A 8 -17.87 -9.93 15.23
CA SER A 8 -17.40 -10.97 14.31
C SER A 8 -17.23 -10.49 12.88
N GLU A 9 -18.04 -9.52 12.46
CA GLU A 9 -17.97 -8.95 11.12
C GLU A 9 -17.23 -7.61 11.06
N ILE A 10 -16.91 -7.03 12.22
CA ILE A 10 -16.33 -5.68 12.36
C ILE A 10 -17.18 -4.67 11.55
N GLY A 11 -18.51 -4.78 11.69
CA GLY A 11 -19.50 -4.11 10.85
C GLY A 11 -20.54 -3.33 11.64
N PHE A 12 -21.05 -2.24 11.06
CA PHE A 12 -22.13 -1.45 11.64
C PHE A 12 -23.47 -1.76 10.97
N TYR A 13 -24.51 -1.85 11.79
CA TYR A 13 -25.87 -2.20 11.40
C TYR A 13 -26.86 -1.18 11.95
N HIS A 14 -27.82 -0.79 11.11
CA HIS A 14 -28.85 0.18 11.49
C HIS A 14 -30.20 -0.53 11.70
N GLU A 15 -30.92 -0.18 12.78
CA GLU A 15 -32.25 -0.77 13.05
C GLU A 15 -33.24 -0.48 11.92
N SER A 16 -33.08 0.62 11.18
CA SER A 16 -33.89 0.97 10.01
C SER A 16 -33.86 -0.10 8.91
N ASP A 17 -32.72 -0.77 8.76
CA ASP A 17 -32.45 -1.69 7.66
C ASP A 17 -32.59 -3.16 8.09
N LYS A 18 -32.92 -3.39 9.36
CA LYS A 18 -33.05 -4.72 9.97
C LYS A 18 -33.96 -5.66 9.20
N GLN A 19 -35.10 -5.18 8.70
CA GLN A 19 -36.01 -6.02 7.94
C GLN A 19 -35.36 -6.53 6.64
N ALA A 20 -34.56 -5.71 5.98
CA ALA A 20 -33.84 -6.12 4.77
C ALA A 20 -32.78 -7.17 5.09
N TYR A 21 -32.00 -6.99 6.16
CA TYR A 21 -31.01 -7.98 6.60
C TYR A 21 -31.64 -9.31 7.02
N LEU A 22 -32.79 -9.28 7.70
CA LEU A 22 -33.51 -10.50 8.08
C LEU A 22 -34.03 -11.26 6.85
N LEU A 23 -34.53 -10.56 5.82
CA LEU A 23 -34.94 -11.17 4.56
C LEU A 23 -33.75 -11.78 3.79
N ALA A 24 -32.58 -11.14 3.88
CA ALA A 24 -31.35 -11.62 3.26
C ALA A 24 -30.63 -12.71 4.08
N GLY A 25 -31.03 -12.94 5.34
CA GLY A 25 -30.34 -13.87 6.24
C GLY A 25 -28.96 -13.38 6.71
N THR A 26 -28.69 -12.09 6.63
CA THR A 26 -27.40 -11.45 6.96
C THR A 26 -27.47 -10.58 8.22
N TRP A 27 -28.45 -10.82 9.09
CA TRP A 27 -28.55 -10.13 10.38
C TRP A 27 -27.70 -10.86 11.44
N PRO A 28 -26.63 -10.25 11.98
CA PRO A 28 -25.75 -10.94 12.93
C PRO A 28 -26.42 -11.21 14.28
N ASN A 29 -25.94 -12.24 14.98
CA ASN A 29 -26.45 -12.61 16.31
C ASN A 29 -25.65 -11.98 17.46
N ASP A 30 -24.51 -11.37 17.17
CA ASP A 30 -23.53 -10.81 18.12
C ASP A 30 -23.61 -9.27 18.21
N LEU A 31 -24.76 -8.69 17.86
CA LEU A 31 -24.95 -7.26 17.78
C LEU A 31 -24.93 -6.57 19.15
N LEU A 32 -24.06 -5.57 19.27
CA LEU A 32 -23.94 -4.68 20.42
C LEU A 32 -24.50 -3.30 20.06
N GLU A 33 -25.50 -2.82 20.80
CA GLU A 33 -26.03 -1.46 20.61
C GLU A 33 -24.96 -0.42 21.00
N ILE A 34 -24.65 0.51 20.10
CA ILE A 34 -23.70 1.60 20.34
C ILE A 34 -24.39 2.96 20.18
N SER A 35 -23.87 3.97 20.88
CA SER A 35 -24.39 5.33 20.72
C SER A 35 -24.00 5.93 19.37
N GLU A 36 -24.87 6.78 18.81
CA GLU A 36 -24.59 7.53 17.59
C GLU A 36 -23.33 8.38 17.69
N LYS A 37 -23.07 8.97 18.87
CA LYS A 37 -21.83 9.71 19.12
C LYS A 37 -20.59 8.82 19.01
N TRP A 38 -20.66 7.58 19.51
CA TRP A 38 -19.56 6.63 19.42
C TRP A 38 -19.32 6.18 17.98
N PHE A 39 -20.41 5.86 17.26
CA PHE A 39 -20.34 5.57 15.82
C PHE A 39 -19.66 6.69 15.02
N LEU A 40 -20.06 7.95 15.22
CA LEU A 40 -19.46 9.09 14.54
C LEU A 40 -17.97 9.27 14.89
N TYR A 41 -17.59 9.06 16.16
CA TYR A 41 -16.18 9.09 16.58
C TYR A 41 -15.35 8.01 15.87
N LEU A 42 -15.88 6.79 15.73
CA LEU A 42 -15.21 5.70 15.02
C LEU A 42 -15.05 6.02 13.53
N LEU A 43 -16.09 6.57 12.88
CA LEU A 43 -16.02 6.99 11.48
C LEU A 43 -15.01 8.13 11.26
N GLU A 44 -14.96 9.12 12.16
CA GLU A 44 -13.96 10.19 12.11
C GLU A 44 -12.53 9.62 12.24
N GLY A 45 -12.36 8.61 13.11
CA GLY A 45 -11.10 7.87 13.24
C GLY A 45 -10.67 7.19 11.93
N GLN A 46 -11.59 6.52 11.24
CA GLN A 46 -11.31 5.92 9.93
C GLN A 46 -10.93 6.96 8.88
N GLN A 47 -11.60 8.11 8.86
CA GLN A 47 -11.23 9.22 7.96
C GLN A 47 -9.84 9.80 8.25
N LYS A 48 -9.34 9.62 9.49
CA LYS A 48 -7.98 9.97 9.91
C LYS A 48 -6.97 8.83 9.71
N GLY A 49 -7.35 7.75 9.02
CA GLY A 49 -6.46 6.63 8.69
C GLY A 49 -6.32 5.56 9.78
N LYS A 50 -7.11 5.62 10.85
CA LYS A 50 -7.16 4.55 11.86
C LYS A 50 -8.03 3.38 11.40
N VAL A 51 -7.81 2.22 11.98
CA VAL A 51 -8.61 1.01 11.72
C VAL A 51 -9.51 0.76 12.92
N ILE A 52 -10.78 0.42 12.65
CA ILE A 52 -11.69 -0.06 13.69
C ILE A 52 -11.41 -1.54 13.90
N THR A 53 -11.13 -1.92 15.14
CA THR A 53 -10.96 -3.31 15.57
C THR A 53 -11.80 -3.57 16.81
N VAL A 54 -11.73 -4.78 17.35
CA VAL A 54 -12.47 -5.23 18.52
C VAL A 54 -11.50 -5.39 19.70
N ASN A 55 -11.89 -4.96 20.90
CA ASN A 55 -11.13 -5.19 22.13
C ASN A 55 -11.55 -6.49 22.84
N ASP A 56 -10.94 -6.81 23.98
CA ASP A 56 -11.27 -8.01 24.78
C ASP A 56 -12.71 -8.05 25.34
N TYR A 57 -13.47 -6.97 25.18
CA TYR A 57 -14.87 -6.84 25.60
C TYR A 57 -15.85 -6.79 24.43
N ASP A 58 -15.41 -7.21 23.23
CA ASP A 58 -16.19 -7.19 22.00
C ASP A 58 -16.59 -5.77 21.53
N GLN A 59 -15.96 -4.72 22.06
CA GLN A 59 -16.31 -3.34 21.71
C GLN A 59 -15.43 -2.81 20.57
N PRO A 60 -16.01 -1.98 19.67
CA PRO A 60 -15.23 -1.34 18.62
C PRO A 60 -14.30 -0.28 19.20
N VAL A 61 -13.02 -0.37 18.86
CA VAL A 61 -11.96 0.56 19.24
C VAL A 61 -11.17 0.98 18.01
N LEU A 62 -10.61 2.18 18.05
CA LEU A 62 -9.70 2.67 17.01
C LEU A 62 -8.27 2.31 17.37
N VAL A 63 -7.58 1.65 16.45
CA VAL A 63 -6.14 1.39 16.51
C VAL A 63 -5.46 2.02 15.30
N ASP A 64 -4.17 2.30 15.44
CA ASP A 64 -3.37 2.62 14.26
C ASP A 64 -3.32 1.38 13.35
N PRO A 65 -3.35 1.58 12.01
CA PRO A 65 -3.19 0.48 11.09
C PRO A 65 -1.89 -0.26 11.44
N PRO A 66 -1.85 -1.60 11.30
CA PRO A 66 -0.61 -2.32 11.51
C PRO A 66 0.46 -1.69 10.63
N THR A 67 1.53 -1.18 11.24
CA THR A 67 2.71 -0.76 10.50
C THR A 67 3.20 -1.97 9.73
N ALA A 68 3.47 -1.80 8.42
CA ALA A 68 4.02 -2.86 7.60
C ALA A 68 5.19 -3.52 8.33
N THR A 69 5.20 -4.84 8.39
CA THR A 69 6.26 -5.57 9.08
C THR A 69 7.58 -5.31 8.37
N LYS A 70 8.71 -5.50 9.08
CA LYS A 70 10.04 -5.38 8.46
C LYS A 70 10.18 -6.27 7.21
N GLU A 71 9.56 -7.44 7.22
CA GLU A 71 9.55 -8.36 6.07
C GLU A 71 8.74 -7.80 4.89
N GLN A 72 7.58 -7.19 5.16
CA GLN A 72 6.77 -6.53 4.12
C GLN A 72 7.52 -5.34 3.51
N LEU A 73 8.12 -4.49 4.34
CA LEU A 73 8.90 -3.34 3.89
C LEU A 73 10.12 -3.76 3.05
N LEU A 74 10.79 -4.84 3.45
CA LEU A 74 11.90 -5.41 2.67
C LEU A 74 11.41 -5.95 1.32
N ALA A 75 10.32 -6.71 1.29
CA ALA A 75 9.76 -7.26 0.06
C ALA A 75 9.31 -6.15 -0.91
N GLU A 76 8.69 -5.09 -0.39
CA GLU A 76 8.31 -3.92 -1.19
C GLU A 76 9.54 -3.20 -1.77
N ALA A 77 10.59 -3.00 -0.97
CA ALA A 77 11.84 -2.40 -1.43
C ALA A 77 12.55 -3.27 -2.50
N GLU A 78 12.56 -4.60 -2.34
CA GLU A 78 13.11 -5.53 -3.34
C GLU A 78 12.31 -5.48 -4.65
N ALA A 79 10.98 -5.48 -4.57
CA ALA A 79 10.12 -5.35 -5.73
C ALA A 79 10.33 -4.01 -6.45
N GLN A 80 10.49 -2.91 -5.71
CA GLN A 80 10.80 -1.60 -6.26
C GLN A 80 12.15 -1.59 -6.97
N LYS A 81 13.19 -2.18 -6.37
CA LYS A 81 14.52 -2.31 -6.98
C LYS A 81 14.44 -3.09 -8.29
N GLU A 82 13.72 -4.21 -8.31
CA GLU A 82 13.53 -5.01 -9.51
C GLU A 82 12.81 -4.23 -10.62
N ALA A 83 11.73 -3.53 -10.28
CA ALA A 83 10.99 -2.70 -11.24
C ALA A 83 11.87 -1.61 -11.86
N LEU A 84 12.68 -0.92 -11.05
CA LEU A 84 13.62 0.11 -11.53
C LEU A 84 14.73 -0.49 -12.40
N MET A 85 15.25 -1.66 -12.05
CA MET A 85 16.24 -2.39 -12.86
C MET A 85 15.68 -2.81 -14.22
N ASN A 86 14.43 -3.27 -14.25
CA ASN A 86 13.74 -3.65 -15.49
C ASN A 86 13.49 -2.42 -16.38
N SER A 87 13.03 -1.31 -15.79
CA SER A 87 12.84 -0.06 -16.52
C SER A 87 14.16 0.48 -17.10
N ALA A 88 15.24 0.48 -16.32
CA ALA A 88 16.56 0.87 -16.81
C ALA A 88 17.03 -0.03 -17.96
N THR A 89 16.82 -1.35 -17.85
CA THR A 89 17.19 -2.29 -18.91
C THR A 89 16.38 -2.03 -20.18
N ALA A 90 15.07 -1.77 -20.08
CA ALA A 90 14.23 -1.44 -21.24
C ALA A 90 14.67 -0.17 -22.00
N VAL A 91 15.34 0.78 -21.32
CA VAL A 91 15.93 1.96 -21.98
C VAL A 91 17.33 1.66 -22.53
N ILE A 92 18.14 0.90 -21.79
CA ILE A 92 19.52 0.57 -22.18
C ILE A 92 19.58 -0.27 -23.45
N GLU A 93 18.71 -1.27 -23.62
CA GLU A 93 18.78 -2.20 -24.76
C GLU A 93 18.69 -1.50 -26.13
N PRO A 94 17.70 -0.64 -26.43
CA PRO A 94 17.66 0.06 -27.73
C PRO A 94 18.83 1.04 -27.93
N LEU A 95 19.32 1.67 -26.86
CA LEU A 95 20.49 2.56 -26.93
C LEU A 95 21.77 1.77 -27.27
N LYS A 96 21.93 0.57 -26.70
CA LYS A 96 23.04 -0.33 -27.06
C LYS A 96 22.94 -0.75 -28.51
N ASP A 97 21.75 -1.14 -28.97
CA ASP A 97 21.54 -1.51 -30.38
C ASP A 97 21.95 -0.37 -31.32
N ALA A 98 21.59 0.87 -31.00
CA ALA A 98 21.98 2.05 -31.77
C ALA A 98 23.51 2.23 -31.83
N VAL A 99 24.21 2.08 -30.71
CA VAL A 99 25.68 2.17 -30.63
C VAL A 99 26.34 1.02 -31.40
N GLU A 100 25.87 -0.22 -31.23
CA GLU A 100 26.42 -1.40 -31.91
C GLU A 100 26.24 -1.33 -33.44
N LEU A 101 25.14 -0.74 -33.90
CA LEU A 101 24.86 -0.52 -35.33
C LEU A 101 25.56 0.74 -35.88
N GLY A 102 26.23 1.53 -35.05
CA GLY A 102 26.84 2.80 -35.44
C GLY A 102 25.82 3.85 -35.88
N MET A 103 24.62 3.78 -35.31
CA MET A 103 23.48 4.66 -35.59
C MET A 103 23.19 5.64 -34.43
N SER A 104 23.96 5.58 -33.35
CA SER A 104 23.82 6.44 -32.17
C SER A 104 24.15 7.91 -32.47
N THR A 105 23.49 8.82 -31.77
CA THR A 105 23.96 10.21 -31.61
C THR A 105 24.84 10.35 -30.37
N ASP A 106 25.61 11.44 -30.28
CA ASP A 106 26.42 11.77 -29.10
C ASP A 106 25.54 11.83 -27.83
N GLU A 107 24.31 12.37 -27.95
CA GLU A 107 23.34 12.41 -26.85
C GLU A 107 22.85 11.02 -26.43
N GLU A 108 22.65 10.09 -27.38
CA GLU A 108 22.25 8.72 -27.08
C GLU A 108 23.39 7.94 -26.38
N GLU A 109 24.65 8.22 -26.72
CA GLU A 109 25.82 7.64 -26.05
C GLU A 109 25.98 8.15 -24.60
N ASP A 110 25.81 9.45 -24.38
CA ASP A 110 25.80 10.05 -23.05
C ASP A 110 24.64 9.50 -22.20
N LEU A 111 23.45 9.38 -22.80
CA LEU A 111 22.27 8.82 -22.15
C LEU A 111 22.49 7.35 -21.80
N LEU A 112 23.07 6.55 -22.70
CA LEU A 112 23.41 5.15 -22.46
C LEU A 112 24.35 5.01 -21.25
N LEU A 113 25.39 5.84 -21.18
CA LEU A 113 26.33 5.86 -20.06
C LEU A 113 25.62 6.20 -18.75
N ALA A 114 24.77 7.23 -18.74
CA ALA A 114 24.00 7.64 -17.57
C ALA A 114 23.07 6.52 -17.07
N TRP A 115 22.34 5.85 -17.97
CA TRP A 115 21.48 4.73 -17.61
C TRP A 115 22.26 3.51 -17.11
N GLN A 116 23.42 3.20 -17.69
CA GLN A 116 24.28 2.13 -17.20
C GLN A 116 24.81 2.42 -15.78
N GLN A 117 25.24 3.65 -15.52
CA GLN A 117 25.64 4.09 -14.19
C GLN A 117 24.48 3.98 -13.19
N TYR A 118 23.30 4.48 -13.57
CA TYR A 118 22.08 4.38 -12.77
C TYR A 118 21.74 2.91 -12.43
N ARG A 119 21.78 2.00 -13.41
CA ARG A 119 21.52 0.57 -13.18
C ARG A 119 22.53 -0.06 -12.22
N VAL A 120 23.80 0.33 -12.30
CA VAL A 120 24.85 -0.14 -11.36
C VAL A 120 24.63 0.42 -9.96
N LEU A 121 24.23 1.68 -9.84
CA LEU A 121 23.88 2.30 -8.56
C LEU A 121 22.68 1.60 -7.93
N LEU A 122 21.62 1.35 -8.70
CA LEU A 122 20.45 0.58 -8.27
C LEU A 122 20.82 -0.81 -7.78
N MET A 123 21.67 -1.54 -8.52
CA MET A 123 22.14 -2.87 -8.10
C MET A 123 22.79 -2.85 -6.71
N ARG A 124 23.47 -1.75 -6.35
CA ARG A 124 24.16 -1.58 -5.07
C ARG A 124 23.26 -1.08 -3.93
N VAL A 125 22.01 -0.69 -4.20
CA VAL A 125 21.06 -0.30 -3.16
C VAL A 125 20.81 -1.48 -2.22
N ASP A 126 20.97 -1.24 -0.92
CA ASP A 126 20.69 -2.20 0.15
C ASP A 126 19.26 -2.00 0.66
N THR A 127 18.37 -2.91 0.27
CA THR A 127 16.94 -2.90 0.60
C THR A 127 16.65 -3.20 2.07
N SER A 128 17.64 -3.66 2.84
CA SER A 128 17.47 -3.95 4.28
C SER A 128 17.26 -2.70 5.14
N HIS A 129 17.52 -1.51 4.58
CA HIS A 129 17.27 -0.21 5.21
C HIS A 129 15.83 0.28 5.07
N ALA A 130 14.93 -0.50 4.47
CA ALA A 130 13.53 -0.13 4.32
C ALA A 130 12.89 0.29 5.67
N PRO A 131 12.09 1.37 5.69
CA PRO A 131 11.62 2.16 4.55
C PRO A 131 12.59 3.28 4.12
N ASP A 132 13.67 3.52 4.87
CA ASP A 132 14.59 4.65 4.69
C ASP A 132 15.69 4.33 3.66
N ILE A 133 15.28 4.19 2.40
CA ILE A 133 16.18 3.89 1.27
C ILE A 133 16.37 5.12 0.39
N GLU A 134 17.63 5.51 0.17
CA GLU A 134 18.00 6.53 -0.81
C GLU A 134 18.10 5.90 -2.20
N TRP A 135 17.06 6.10 -3.02
CA TRP A 135 17.06 5.63 -4.40
C TRP A 135 17.91 6.54 -5.29
N PRO A 136 18.71 5.99 -6.22
CA PRO A 136 19.43 6.77 -7.21
C PRO A 136 18.46 7.63 -8.03
N VAL A 137 18.92 8.80 -8.47
CA VAL A 137 18.11 9.70 -9.31
C VAL A 137 18.06 9.16 -10.74
N LEU A 138 16.88 9.20 -11.34
CA LEU A 138 16.68 8.82 -12.73
C LEU A 138 17.48 9.75 -13.66
N PRO A 139 18.24 9.21 -14.62
CA PRO A 139 18.90 10.03 -15.64
C PRO A 139 17.87 10.66 -16.58
N VAL A 140 18.19 11.87 -17.07
CA VAL A 140 17.37 12.70 -17.98
C VAL A 140 18.11 12.98 -19.28
#